data_AF-A0A523JZT4-F1
#
_entry.id   AF-A0A523JZT4-F1
#
_cell.length_a   1.000
_cell.length_b   1.000
_cell.length_c   1.000
_cell.angle_alpha   90.00
_cell.angle_beta   90.00
_cell.angle_gamma   90.00
#
_symmetry.space_group_name_H-M   'P 1'
#
loop_
_entity.id
_entity.type
_entity.pdbx_description
1 polymer ?
#
loop_
_entity_poly.entity_id
_entity_poly.type
_entity_poly.pdbx_seq_one_letter_code
_entity_poly.pdbx_strand_id
1 'polypeptide(L)'
;MPWRWFKQTVKRILVGRLEPKEPELYFSPHPIDWWRRFEDIADVQIFPWRSFDTPHQQVLFPNNALGRWMFDRLFALEDRFPRFFARNFQWPMIVLRRSGGDSSD
;
A
#
# COMPACT_ATOMS: atom_id res chain seq x y z
N MET A 1 -49.89 -3.23 -8.98
CA MET A 1 -49.10 -2.30 -9.83
C MET A 1 -47.75 -1.94 -9.17
N PRO A 2 -46.77 -2.86 -9.11
CA PRO A 2 -45.46 -2.66 -8.44
C PRO A 2 -44.37 -2.02 -9.34
N TRP A 3 -44.74 -1.62 -10.56
CA TRP A 3 -43.81 -1.17 -11.61
C TRP A 3 -43.19 0.21 -11.33
N ARG A 4 -43.93 1.08 -10.60
CA ARG A 4 -43.46 2.42 -10.22
C ARG A 4 -42.30 2.37 -9.22
N TRP A 5 -42.32 1.39 -8.32
CA TRP A 5 -41.24 1.15 -7.36
C TRP A 5 -39.98 0.63 -8.06
N PHE A 6 -40.13 -0.35 -8.96
CA PHE A 6 -38.99 -0.92 -9.69
C PHE A 6 -38.26 0.13 -10.55
N LYS A 7 -38.99 1.05 -11.20
CA LYS A 7 -38.37 2.15 -11.95
C LYS A 7 -37.57 3.11 -11.06
N GLN A 8 -38.04 3.41 -9.85
CA GLN A 8 -37.30 4.29 -8.94
C GLN A 8 -36.00 3.66 -8.44
N THR A 9 -36.02 2.36 -8.12
CA THR A 9 -34.80 1.64 -7.67
C THR A 9 -33.76 1.55 -8.79
N VAL A 10 -34.19 1.20 -10.00
CA VAL A 10 -33.30 1.11 -11.17
C VAL A 10 -32.76 2.48 -11.55
N LYS A 11 -33.58 3.54 -11.51
CA LYS A 11 -33.14 4.92 -11.76
C LYS A 11 -32.11 5.39 -10.74
N ARG A 12 -32.24 5.02 -9.45
CA ARG A 12 -31.24 5.34 -8.41
C ARG A 12 -29.90 4.64 -8.67
N ILE A 13 -29.93 3.39 -9.11
CA ILE A 13 -28.72 2.61 -9.46
C ILE A 13 -28.02 3.16 -10.71
N LEU A 14 -28.79 3.58 -11.72
CA LEU A 14 -28.25 4.14 -12.97
C LEU A 14 -27.80 5.61 -12.84
N VAL A 15 -28.48 6.42 -12.04
CA VAL A 15 -28.20 7.86 -11.89
C VAL A 15 -27.10 8.14 -10.87
N GLY A 16 -26.80 7.21 -9.94
CA GLY A 16 -25.68 7.33 -9.00
C GLY A 16 -24.28 7.22 -9.64
N ARG A 17 -24.17 7.20 -10.97
CA ARG A 17 -22.91 7.11 -11.73
C ARG A 17 -22.47 8.42 -12.40
N LEU A 18 -23.24 9.49 -12.27
CA LEU A 18 -22.93 10.79 -12.88
C LEU A 18 -22.80 11.88 -11.81
N GLU A 19 -22.05 11.59 -10.75
CA GLU A 19 -21.48 12.66 -9.93
C GLU A 19 -20.40 13.36 -10.78
N PRO A 20 -20.38 14.69 -10.87
CA PRO A 20 -19.29 15.40 -11.53
C PRO A 20 -17.99 15.03 -10.82
N LYS A 21 -17.02 14.49 -11.59
CA LYS A 21 -15.70 14.09 -11.11
C LYS A 21 -15.09 15.29 -10.38
N GLU A 22 -14.99 15.22 -9.05
CA GLU A 22 -14.27 16.20 -8.25
C GLU A 22 -12.90 16.44 -8.91
N PRO A 23 -12.38 17.68 -8.93
CA PRO A 23 -11.10 17.97 -9.56
C PRO A 23 -10.07 16.98 -9.02
N GLU A 24 -9.53 16.19 -9.94
CA GLU A 24 -8.61 15.10 -9.67
C GLU A 24 -7.46 15.70 -8.84
N LEU A 25 -7.41 15.36 -7.56
CA LEU A 25 -6.37 15.81 -6.64
C LEU A 25 -5.03 15.62 -7.36
N TYR A 26 -4.24 16.69 -7.47
CA TYR A 26 -2.93 16.70 -8.14
C TYR A 26 -2.01 15.55 -7.67
N PHE A 27 -2.28 15.04 -6.47
CA PHE A 27 -1.62 13.90 -5.87
C PHE A 27 -2.18 12.57 -6.38
N SER A 28 -1.61 12.08 -7.47
CA SER A 28 -1.70 10.65 -7.81
C SER A 28 -0.50 9.92 -7.19
N PRO A 29 -0.70 8.95 -6.28
CA PRO A 29 0.41 8.18 -5.73
C PRO A 29 1.04 7.37 -6.86
N HIS A 30 2.33 7.60 -7.10
CA HIS A 30 3.07 6.82 -8.09
C HIS A 30 3.23 5.37 -7.64
N PRO A 31 3.24 4.40 -8.58
CA PRO A 31 3.53 3.01 -8.24
C PRO A 31 4.93 2.89 -7.64
N ILE A 32 5.16 1.87 -6.81
CA ILE A 32 6.46 1.68 -6.14
C ILE A 32 7.63 1.56 -7.11
N ASP A 33 7.41 0.98 -8.29
CA ASP A 33 8.40 0.86 -9.35
C ASP A 33 8.84 2.21 -9.95
N TRP A 34 8.10 3.29 -9.71
CA TRP A 34 8.48 4.63 -10.17
C TRP A 34 9.83 5.08 -9.61
N TRP A 35 10.18 4.64 -8.39
CA TRP A 35 11.46 4.97 -7.76
C TRP A 35 12.68 4.39 -8.48
N ARG A 36 12.49 3.35 -9.31
CA ARG A 36 13.57 2.75 -10.12
C ARG A 36 14.16 3.72 -11.14
N ARG A 37 13.46 4.82 -11.44
CA ARG A 37 13.97 5.85 -12.36
C ARG A 37 15.27 6.54 -11.90
N PHE A 38 15.61 6.42 -10.61
CA PHE A 38 16.81 7.01 -10.01
C PHE A 38 17.96 6.01 -9.90
N GLU A 39 17.80 4.79 -10.44
CA GLU A 39 18.86 3.76 -10.49
C GLU A 39 20.10 4.24 -11.27
N ASP A 40 19.99 5.31 -12.07
CA ASP A 40 21.08 5.95 -12.82
C ASP A 40 21.99 6.84 -11.95
N ILE A 41 21.47 7.41 -10.87
CA ILE A 41 22.18 8.35 -9.99
C ILE A 41 22.34 7.85 -8.54
N ALA A 42 21.59 6.82 -8.16
CA ALA A 42 21.58 6.27 -6.81
C ALA A 42 21.33 4.76 -6.85
N ASP A 43 21.91 4.06 -5.89
CA ASP A 43 21.49 2.71 -5.52
C ASP A 43 20.13 2.79 -4.80
N VAL A 44 19.09 2.37 -5.53
CA VAL A 44 17.70 2.37 -5.07
C VAL A 44 17.37 1.00 -4.45
N GLN A 45 17.17 0.98 -3.14
CA GLN A 45 16.74 -0.22 -2.42
C GLN A 45 15.34 0.01 -1.84
N ILE A 46 14.49 -1.01 -1.93
CA ILE A 46 13.10 -0.94 -1.48
C ILE A 46 12.86 -2.10 -0.51
N PHE A 47 12.48 -1.75 0.71
CA PHE A 47 12.23 -2.69 1.81
C PHE A 47 10.83 -2.48 2.39
N PRO A 48 10.22 -3.51 3.01
CA PRO A 48 9.03 -3.29 3.82
C PRO A 48 9.44 -2.60 5.14
N TRP A 49 8.87 -1.44 5.47
CA TRP A 49 9.03 -0.85 6.80
C TRP A 49 8.16 -1.60 7.80
N ARG A 50 6.86 -1.69 7.49
CA ARG A 50 5.82 -2.40 8.25
C ARG A 50 4.73 -2.89 7.31
N SER A 51 4.34 -4.15 7.41
CA SER A 51 3.28 -4.69 6.54
C SER A 51 1.90 -4.11 6.84
N PHE A 52 1.56 -3.97 8.11
CA PHE A 52 0.21 -3.58 8.54
C PHE A 52 0.23 -2.31 9.39
N ASP A 53 -0.79 -1.48 9.23
CA ASP A 53 -1.07 -0.36 10.14
C ASP A 53 -1.65 -0.85 11.47
N THR A 54 -1.47 -0.06 12.52
CA THR A 54 -1.85 -0.38 13.92
C THR A 54 -3.32 -0.84 14.06
N PRO A 55 -4.32 -0.19 13.42
CA PRO A 55 -5.71 -0.63 13.52
C PRO A 55 -5.92 -2.03 12.91
N HIS A 56 -5.31 -2.29 11.75
CA HIS A 56 -5.38 -3.59 11.08
C HIS A 56 -4.67 -4.67 11.91
N GLN A 57 -3.54 -4.32 12.52
CA GLN A 57 -2.80 -5.22 13.40
C GLN A 57 -3.64 -5.64 14.62
N GLN A 58 -4.32 -4.71 15.27
CA GLN A 58 -5.14 -5.00 16.46
C GLN A 58 -6.35 -5.88 16.14
N VAL A 59 -6.91 -5.77 14.93
CA VAL A 59 -8.03 -6.61 14.48
C VAL A 59 -7.55 -8.01 14.10
N LEU A 60 -6.38 -8.13 13.45
CA LEU A 60 -5.89 -9.39 12.92
C LEU A 60 -5.13 -10.23 13.96
N PHE A 61 -4.39 -9.58 14.86
CA PHE A 61 -3.53 -10.23 15.84
C PHE A 61 -4.07 -10.02 17.26
N PRO A 62 -4.62 -11.05 17.91
CA PRO A 62 -5.11 -10.94 19.28
C PRO A 62 -3.96 -10.71 20.28
N ASN A 63 -4.23 -10.02 21.39
CA ASN A 63 -3.25 -9.79 22.46
C ASN A 63 -3.09 -11.03 23.36
N ASN A 64 -2.61 -12.12 22.79
CA ASN A 64 -2.35 -13.38 23.50
C ASN A 64 -1.10 -14.08 22.93
N ALA A 65 -0.75 -15.25 23.46
CA ALA A 65 0.40 -16.02 22.99
C ALA A 65 0.32 -16.39 21.49
N LEU A 66 -0.90 -16.57 20.96
CA LEU A 66 -1.13 -16.84 19.54
C LEU A 66 -0.78 -15.63 18.68
N GLY A 67 -1.23 -14.42 19.06
CA GLY A 67 -0.89 -13.20 18.33
C GLY A 67 0.61 -12.94 18.31
N ARG A 68 1.31 -13.20 19.43
CA ARG A 68 2.78 -13.14 19.48
C ARG A 68 3.42 -14.09 18.47
N TRP A 69 2.99 -15.35 18.45
CA TRP A 69 3.49 -16.33 17.47
C TRP A 69 3.19 -15.91 16.03
N MET A 70 2.01 -15.37 15.77
CA MET A 70 1.63 -14.87 14.44
C MET A 70 2.50 -13.67 14.02
N PHE A 71 2.81 -12.75 14.93
CA PHE A 71 3.74 -11.64 14.67
C PHE A 71 5.16 -12.14 14.39
N ASP A 72 5.66 -13.08 15.19
CA ASP A 72 6.99 -13.65 14.98
C ASP A 72 7.08 -14.32 13.59
N ARG A 73 6.01 -14.99 13.16
CA ARG A 73 5.90 -15.55 11.80
C ARG A 73 5.82 -14.49 10.72
N LEU A 74 5.07 -13.41 10.96
CA LEU A 74 4.98 -12.28 10.03
C LEU A 74 6.37 -11.68 9.79
N PHE A 75 7.11 -11.37 10.86
CA PHE A 75 8.47 -10.82 10.74
C PHE A 75 9.41 -11.77 10.01
N ALA A 76 9.37 -13.07 10.34
CA ALA A 76 10.17 -14.06 9.63
C ALA A 76 9.84 -14.16 8.13
N LEU A 77 8.58 -13.89 7.75
CA LEU A 77 8.17 -13.84 6.35
C LEU A 77 8.57 -12.53 5.67
N GLU A 78 8.48 -11.40 6.38
CA GLU A 78 8.94 -10.08 5.90
C GLU A 78 10.45 -10.13 5.57
N ASP A 79 11.26 -10.69 6.46
CA ASP A 79 12.71 -10.84 6.27
C ASP A 79 13.06 -11.78 5.11
N ARG A 80 12.27 -12.85 4.92
CA ARG A 80 12.51 -13.83 3.86
C ARG A 80 12.07 -13.32 2.48
N PHE A 81 11.01 -12.52 2.41
CA PHE A 81 10.42 -12.05 1.15
C PHE A 81 10.22 -10.53 1.11
N PRO A 82 11.27 -9.72 1.34
CA PRO A 82 11.13 -8.27 1.51
C PRO A 82 10.52 -7.60 0.28
N ARG A 83 10.88 -8.04 -0.94
CA ARG A 83 10.33 -7.48 -2.18
C ARG A 83 8.83 -7.73 -2.35
N PHE A 84 8.34 -8.88 -1.88
CA PHE A 84 6.90 -9.18 -1.92
C PHE A 84 6.15 -8.28 -0.97
N PHE A 85 6.66 -8.13 0.26
CA PHE A 85 6.03 -7.29 1.27
C PHE A 85 6.08 -5.80 0.90
N ALA A 86 7.20 -5.31 0.37
CA ALA A 86 7.31 -3.91 -0.07
C ALA A 86 6.31 -3.57 -1.18
N ARG A 87 6.00 -4.50 -2.09
CA ARG A 87 5.12 -4.26 -3.23
C ARG A 87 3.63 -4.34 -2.90
N ASN A 88 3.24 -5.20 -1.95
CA ASN A 88 1.82 -5.51 -1.69
C ASN A 88 1.24 -4.81 -0.45
N PHE A 89 2.09 -4.24 0.41
CA PHE A 89 1.66 -3.68 1.69
C PHE A 89 1.79 -2.15 1.75
N GLN A 90 1.27 -1.55 2.82
CA GLN A 90 1.05 -0.10 2.90
C GLN A 90 2.32 0.73 3.06
N TRP A 91 3.35 0.21 3.75
CA TRP A 91 4.50 1.03 4.16
C TRP A 91 5.82 0.52 3.57
N PRO A 92 6.14 0.84 2.30
CA PRO A 92 7.46 0.62 1.75
C PRO A 92 8.44 1.69 2.24
N MET A 93 9.64 1.24 2.60
CA MET A 93 10.82 2.06 2.82
C MET A 93 11.62 2.12 1.53
N ILE A 94 11.80 3.33 0.97
CA ILE A 94 12.73 3.55 -0.14
C ILE A 94 14.02 4.12 0.42
N VAL A 95 15.13 3.42 0.20
CA VAL A 95 16.47 3.84 0.55
C VAL A 95 17.19 4.22 -0.73
N LEU A 96 17.59 5.49 -0.84
CA LEU A 96 18.38 6.00 -1.95
C LEU A 96 19.79 6.24 -1.45
N ARG A 97 20.75 5.43 -1.90
CA ARG A 97 22.17 5.60 -1.58
C ARG A 97 22.88 6.18 -2.79
N ARG A 98 23.63 7.27 -2.62
CA ARG A 98 24.42 7.84 -3.71
C ARG A 98 25.42 6.80 -4.25
N SER A 99 25.38 6.51 -5.55
CA SER A 99 26.40 5.70 -6.21
C SER A 99 27.60 6.61 -6.53
N GLY A 100 28.77 6.33 -5.95
CA GLY A 100 30.00 7.08 -6.25
C GLY A 100 30.33 8.27 -5.34
N GLY A 101 30.17 8.10 -4.02
CA GLY A 101 30.87 8.93 -3.04
C GLY A 101 32.05 8.15 -2.47
N ASP A 102 33.16 8.07 -3.21
CA ASP A 102 34.45 7.79 -2.59
C ASP A 102 34.67 8.87 -1.53
N SER A 103 34.70 8.46 -0.27
CA SER A 103 35.22 9.25 0.83
C SER A 103 36.72 9.44 0.60
N SER A 104 37.06 10.39 -0.27
CA SER A 104 38.34 11.09 -0.20
C SER A 104 38.12 12.30 0.69
N ASP A 105 38.32 12.10 1.99
CA ASP A 105 38.77 13.08 2.97
C ASP A 105 39.29 12.32 4.20
#